data_AF-A0A9D3TFA7-F1
#
_entry.id   AF-A0A9D3TFA7-F1
#
_cell.length_a   1.000
_cell.length_b   1.000
_cell.length_c   1.000
_cell.angle_alpha   90.00
_cell.angle_beta   90.00
_cell.angle_gamma   90.00
#
_symmetry.space_group_name_H-M   'P 1'
#
loop_
_entity.id
_entity.type
_entity.pdbx_description
1 polymer ?
#
loop_
_entity_poly.entity_id
_entity_poly.type
_entity_poly.pdbx_seq_one_letter_code
_entity_poly.pdbx_strand_id
1 'polypeptide(L)'
;MYHGTHLKHAKVIITQGFQRSTDGLLGAGVYISRNIEKAKCYPLNVDKKDKVVFKLRVQVGKVKKIDCDNHPMQKSWHQNGYDCAWVPPNCGISTIKSGREEDCVWDPSRITIVDVACCMDDSTRADLRKLVKSQRRAEGVCNRCHQDESSGLHPIQSCWECGKDICPFQHKHF
;
A
#
# COMPACT_ATOMS: atom_id res chain seq x y z
N MET A 1 -6.86 4.65 2.28
CA MET A 1 -7.28 4.49 0.86
C MET A 1 -7.63 3.03 0.61
N TYR A 2 -8.03 2.67 -0.60
CA TYR A 2 -8.51 1.36 -1.00
C TYR A 2 -7.90 0.92 -2.33
N HIS A 3 -7.65 -0.38 -2.46
CA HIS A 3 -7.17 -1.02 -3.68
C HIS A 3 -7.98 -2.28 -3.96
N GLY A 4 -8.58 -2.35 -5.15
CA GLY A 4 -9.28 -3.55 -5.64
C GLY A 4 -8.35 -4.40 -6.50
N THR A 5 -8.31 -5.71 -6.24
CA THR A 5 -7.47 -6.65 -7.00
C THR A 5 -8.13 -8.03 -7.07
N HIS A 6 -7.54 -8.94 -7.84
CA HIS A 6 -8.01 -10.32 -7.88
C HIS A 6 -7.76 -11.01 -6.55
N LEU A 7 -8.74 -11.80 -6.10
CA LEU A 7 -8.64 -12.59 -4.88
C LEU A 7 -7.42 -13.54 -4.89
N LYS A 8 -7.09 -14.12 -6.04
CA LYS A 8 -5.91 -15.00 -6.22
C LYS A 8 -4.57 -14.32 -5.90
N HIS A 9 -4.49 -12.98 -6.03
CA HIS A 9 -3.29 -12.21 -5.71
C HIS A 9 -3.24 -11.73 -4.25
N ALA A 10 -4.33 -11.90 -3.50
CA ALA A 10 -4.48 -11.33 -2.17
C ALA A 10 -3.37 -11.79 -1.21
N LYS A 11 -3.13 -13.10 -1.14
CA LYS A 11 -2.11 -13.67 -0.25
C LYS A 11 -0.72 -13.16 -0.59
N VAL A 12 -0.35 -13.18 -1.87
CA VAL A 12 0.96 -12.71 -2.35
C VAL A 12 1.16 -11.23 -2.03
N ILE A 13 0.15 -10.39 -2.28
CA ILE A 13 0.22 -8.95 -1.96
C ILE A 13 0.37 -8.72 -0.45
N ILE A 14 -0.30 -9.52 0.38
CA ILE A 14 -0.16 -9.41 1.84
C ILE A 14 1.24 -9.84 2.31
N THR A 15 1.82 -10.89 1.73
CA THR A 15 3.10 -11.45 2.23
C THR A 15 4.34 -10.88 1.55
N GLN A 16 4.23 -10.37 0.33
CA GLN A 16 5.36 -9.87 -0.48
C GLN A 16 5.23 -8.37 -0.78
N GLY A 17 4.13 -7.73 -0.37
CA GLY A 17 3.84 -6.34 -0.67
C GLY A 17 3.28 -6.12 -2.08
N PHE A 18 2.99 -4.86 -2.40
CA PHE A 18 2.52 -4.47 -3.72
C PHE A 18 3.65 -4.47 -4.74
N GLN A 19 3.30 -4.79 -5.98
CA GLN A 19 4.15 -4.53 -7.15
C GLN A 19 3.50 -3.42 -7.98
N ARG A 20 4.32 -2.50 -8.49
CA ARG A 20 3.84 -1.46 -9.38
C ARG A 20 3.36 -2.05 -10.70
N SER A 21 2.35 -1.44 -11.31
CA SER A 21 2.14 -1.59 -12.74
C SER A 21 3.27 -0.89 -13.51
N THR A 22 3.50 -1.33 -14.76
CA THR A 22 4.46 -0.72 -15.68
C THR A 22 3.92 0.52 -16.39
N ASP A 23 2.59 0.69 -16.42
CA ASP A 23 1.92 1.86 -16.99
C ASP A 23 0.52 2.05 -16.40
N GLY A 24 -0.15 3.14 -16.81
CA GLY A 24 -1.55 3.46 -16.55
C GLY A 24 -1.82 4.93 -16.88
N LEU A 25 -2.95 5.45 -16.40
CA LEU A 25 -3.33 6.85 -16.61
C LEU A 25 -2.26 7.82 -16.10
N LEU A 26 -1.65 7.51 -14.96
CA LEU A 26 -0.63 8.29 -14.27
C LEU A 26 0.76 7.66 -14.42
N GLY A 27 0.97 6.77 -15.39
CA GLY A 27 2.22 6.02 -15.55
C GLY A 27 2.36 4.84 -14.57
N ALA A 28 3.59 4.37 -14.37
CA ALA A 28 3.89 3.25 -13.48
C ALA A 28 3.65 3.60 -12.00
N GLY A 29 3.06 2.66 -11.25
CA GLY A 29 2.81 2.81 -9.82
C GLY A 29 1.75 1.86 -9.29
N VAL A 30 1.35 2.06 -8.03
CA VAL A 30 0.23 1.35 -7.41
C VAL A 30 -0.98 2.28 -7.34
N TYR A 31 -2.02 1.91 -8.08
CA TYR A 31 -3.25 2.70 -8.19
C TYR A 31 -4.20 2.41 -7.04
N ILE A 32 -4.65 3.48 -6.38
CA ILE A 32 -5.48 3.42 -5.19
C ILE A 32 -6.52 4.55 -5.21
N SER A 33 -7.55 4.40 -4.40
CA SER A 33 -8.67 5.34 -4.35
C SER A 33 -9.11 5.57 -2.91
N ARG A 34 -9.47 6.79 -2.55
CA ARG A 34 -10.20 7.12 -1.32
C ARG A 34 -11.65 6.66 -1.40
N ASN A 35 -12.22 6.58 -2.60
CA ASN A 35 -13.56 6.04 -2.82
C ASN A 35 -13.54 4.50 -2.89
N ILE A 36 -14.16 3.84 -1.90
CA ILE A 36 -14.26 2.38 -1.83
C ILE A 36 -15.11 1.79 -2.97
N GLU A 37 -16.17 2.48 -3.39
CA GLU A 37 -17.03 2.03 -4.50
C GLU A 37 -16.27 2.04 -5.82
N LYS A 38 -15.32 2.97 -6.00
CA LYS A 38 -14.38 2.90 -7.12
C LYS A 38 -13.47 1.67 -7.02
N ALA A 39 -12.87 1.43 -5.85
CA ALA A 39 -11.98 0.29 -5.68
C ALA A 39 -12.68 -1.05 -5.91
N LYS A 40 -13.94 -1.21 -5.48
CA LYS A 40 -14.77 -2.40 -5.73
C LYS A 40 -15.00 -2.71 -7.21
N CYS A 41 -14.90 -1.71 -8.10
CA CYS A 41 -15.04 -1.94 -9.54
C CYS A 41 -13.87 -2.75 -10.11
N TYR A 42 -12.70 -2.72 -9.47
CA TYR A 42 -11.49 -3.36 -9.96
C TYR A 42 -11.25 -4.74 -9.35
N PRO A 43 -10.71 -5.69 -10.14
CA PRO A 43 -10.44 -5.58 -11.58
C PRO A 43 -11.73 -5.50 -12.42
N LEU A 44 -11.69 -4.84 -13.57
CA LEU A 44 -12.84 -4.71 -14.46
C LEU A 44 -13.20 -6.06 -15.09
N ASN A 45 -14.47 -6.27 -15.43
CA ASN A 45 -14.98 -7.46 -16.13
C ASN A 45 -14.69 -8.80 -15.42
N VAL A 46 -14.58 -8.77 -14.09
CA VAL A 46 -14.36 -9.94 -13.24
C VAL A 46 -15.56 -10.12 -12.32
N ASP A 47 -15.89 -11.37 -12.01
CA ASP A 47 -16.95 -11.74 -11.06
C ASP A 47 -16.62 -11.19 -9.65
N LYS A 48 -17.63 -10.73 -8.91
CA LYS A 48 -17.46 -10.20 -7.55
C LYS A 48 -16.81 -11.22 -6.60
N LYS A 49 -17.03 -12.52 -6.82
CA LYS A 49 -16.41 -13.59 -6.02
C LYS A 49 -14.89 -13.65 -6.16
N ASP A 50 -14.37 -13.19 -7.29
CA ASP A 50 -12.95 -13.23 -7.62
C ASP A 50 -12.24 -11.89 -7.29
N LYS A 51 -12.93 -10.97 -6.59
CA LYS A 51 -12.41 -9.66 -6.19
C LYS A 51 -12.20 -9.57 -4.68
N VAL A 52 -11.16 -8.81 -4.32
CA VAL A 52 -10.91 -8.37 -2.94
C VAL A 52 -10.59 -6.88 -2.94
N VAL A 53 -11.03 -6.17 -1.90
CA VAL A 53 -10.66 -4.77 -1.68
C VAL A 53 -9.89 -4.65 -0.38
N PHE A 54 -8.65 -4.18 -0.47
CA PHE A 54 -7.84 -3.86 0.70
C PHE A 54 -8.13 -2.46 1.21
N LYS A 55 -8.10 -2.30 2.53
CA LYS A 55 -8.01 -0.99 3.21
C LYS A 55 -6.54 -0.72 3.50
N LEU A 56 -6.10 0.48 3.15
CA LEU A 56 -4.69 0.86 3.13
C LEU A 56 -4.43 2.09 4.01
N ARG A 57 -3.31 2.06 4.72
CA ARG A 57 -2.61 3.26 5.23
C ARG A 57 -1.52 3.61 4.22
N VAL A 58 -1.48 4.86 3.76
CA VAL A 58 -0.65 5.27 2.63
C VAL A 58 0.12 6.52 3.01
N GLN A 59 1.45 6.48 2.85
CA GLN A 59 2.33 7.62 3.04
C GLN A 59 2.52 8.35 1.70
N VAL A 60 1.57 9.24 1.39
CA VAL A 60 1.47 9.88 0.05
C VAL A 60 2.64 10.81 -0.29
N GLY A 61 3.39 11.29 0.70
CA GLY A 61 4.57 12.14 0.48
C GLY A 61 4.25 13.39 -0.34
N LYS A 62 5.15 13.76 -1.26
CA LYS A 62 4.95 14.89 -2.18
C LYS A 62 4.01 14.49 -3.31
N VAL A 63 2.86 15.15 -3.40
CA VAL A 63 1.80 14.80 -4.35
C VAL A 63 1.81 15.74 -5.56
N LYS A 64 1.81 15.17 -6.77
CA LYS A 64 1.59 15.91 -8.02
C LYS A 64 0.12 15.83 -8.41
N LYS A 65 -0.56 16.98 -8.38
CA LYS A 65 -1.90 17.12 -8.93
C LYS A 65 -1.84 17.03 -10.46
N ILE A 66 -2.70 16.19 -11.04
CA ILE A 66 -2.90 16.00 -12.48
C ILE A 66 -4.37 16.29 -12.76
N ASP A 67 -4.69 17.47 -13.26
CA ASP A 67 -6.06 18.01 -13.34
C ASP A 67 -6.44 18.58 -14.71
N CYS A 68 -5.65 18.28 -15.74
CA CYS A 68 -5.97 18.61 -17.12
C CYS A 68 -5.49 17.51 -18.07
N ASP A 69 -6.09 17.48 -19.27
CA ASP A 69 -5.61 16.63 -20.35
C ASP A 69 -4.21 17.06 -20.79
N ASN A 70 -3.39 16.10 -21.23
CA ASN A 70 -2.01 16.31 -21.67
C ASN A 70 -1.12 17.01 -20.63
N HIS A 71 -1.40 16.81 -19.34
CA HIS A 71 -0.59 17.39 -18.27
C HIS A 71 0.89 16.94 -18.45
N PRO A 72 1.88 17.86 -18.50
CA PRO A 72 3.26 17.56 -18.91
C PRO A 72 3.96 16.51 -18.03
N MET A 73 3.51 16.39 -16.78
CA MET A 73 4.02 15.43 -15.80
C MET A 73 3.11 14.21 -15.57
N GLN A 74 2.10 13.97 -16.41
CA GLN A 74 1.09 12.94 -16.17
C GLN A 74 1.69 11.55 -15.90
N LYS A 75 2.77 11.19 -16.60
CA LYS A 75 3.47 9.91 -16.40
C LYS A 75 4.90 10.02 -15.83
N SER A 76 5.44 11.23 -15.69
CA SER A 76 6.84 11.51 -15.32
C SER A 76 7.00 12.21 -13.96
N TRP A 77 5.92 12.40 -13.21
CA TRP A 77 5.93 13.05 -11.90
C TRP A 77 6.96 12.44 -10.92
N HIS A 78 7.15 11.11 -10.92
CA HIS A 78 8.12 10.44 -10.06
C HIS A 78 9.58 10.84 -10.36
N GLN A 79 9.90 11.11 -11.62
CA GLN A 79 11.22 11.59 -12.05
C GLN A 79 11.52 13.01 -11.57
N ASN A 80 10.48 13.73 -11.16
CA ASN A 80 10.53 15.10 -10.66
C ASN A 80 10.44 15.16 -9.12
N GLY A 81 10.70 14.04 -8.45
CA GLY A 81 10.75 13.95 -6.99
C GLY A 81 9.39 13.95 -6.30
N TYR A 82 8.32 13.54 -7.00
CA TYR A 82 7.01 13.32 -6.40
C TYR A 82 6.82 11.85 -6.03
N ASP A 83 6.20 11.59 -4.89
CA ASP A 83 5.94 10.24 -4.37
C ASP A 83 4.60 9.67 -4.85
N CYS A 84 3.65 10.56 -5.15
CA CYS A 84 2.31 10.22 -5.60
C CYS A 84 1.86 11.19 -6.71
N ALA A 85 1.15 10.70 -7.72
CA ALA A 85 0.30 11.53 -8.56
C ALA A 85 -1.17 11.36 -8.18
N TRP A 86 -1.93 12.43 -8.30
CA TRP A 86 -3.33 12.45 -7.90
C TRP A 86 -4.19 13.17 -8.93
N VAL A 87 -5.26 12.50 -9.37
CA VAL A 87 -6.33 13.13 -10.15
C VAL A 87 -7.48 13.54 -9.22
N PRO A 88 -7.84 14.83 -9.15
CA PRO A 88 -8.99 15.29 -8.38
C PRO A 88 -10.32 14.81 -8.95
N PRO A 89 -11.35 14.69 -8.10
CA PRO A 89 -12.69 14.42 -8.59
C PRO A 89 -13.17 15.58 -9.48
N ASN A 90 -13.92 15.26 -10.54
CA ASN A 90 -14.57 16.21 -11.44
C ASN A 90 -13.63 17.27 -12.05
N CYS A 91 -12.35 16.95 -12.27
CA CYS A 91 -11.36 17.89 -12.83
C CYS A 91 -11.43 18.08 -14.36
N GLY A 92 -12.34 17.37 -15.06
CA GLY A 92 -12.53 17.55 -16.50
C GLY A 92 -11.53 16.83 -17.40
N ILE A 93 -10.66 15.96 -16.87
CA ILE A 93 -9.81 15.07 -17.68
C ILE A 93 -10.71 14.14 -18.50
N SER A 94 -10.62 14.22 -19.83
CA SER A 94 -11.55 13.58 -20.77
C SER A 94 -11.50 12.04 -20.72
N THR A 95 -10.34 11.49 -20.36
CA THR A 95 -10.15 10.04 -20.22
C THR A 95 -10.83 9.46 -18.99
N ILE A 96 -11.17 10.26 -17.98
CA ILE A 96 -11.86 9.84 -16.75
C ILE A 96 -13.33 10.22 -16.81
N LYS A 97 -14.09 9.53 -17.68
CA LYS A 97 -15.53 9.77 -17.85
C LYS A 97 -16.34 9.69 -16.56
N SER A 98 -15.86 8.93 -15.58
CA SER A 98 -16.55 8.78 -14.28
C SER A 98 -16.42 10.01 -13.36
N GLY A 99 -15.49 10.93 -13.64
CA GLY A 99 -15.15 12.05 -12.75
C GLY A 99 -14.56 11.61 -11.39
N ARG A 100 -14.26 10.34 -11.19
CA ARG A 100 -13.79 9.82 -9.89
C ARG A 100 -12.27 9.97 -9.75
N GLU A 101 -11.87 10.44 -8.58
CA GLU A 101 -10.48 10.65 -8.20
C GLU A 101 -9.63 9.37 -8.20
N GLU A 102 -8.32 9.52 -8.38
CA GLU A 102 -7.36 8.40 -8.36
C GLU A 102 -6.00 8.86 -7.88
N ASP A 103 -5.37 8.07 -7.01
CA ASP A 103 -3.99 8.24 -6.58
C ASP A 103 -3.13 7.13 -7.23
N CYS A 104 -1.91 7.47 -7.62
CA CYS A 104 -0.90 6.54 -8.11
C CYS A 104 0.39 6.75 -7.32
N VAL A 105 0.77 5.77 -6.52
CA VAL A 105 1.95 5.84 -5.63
C VAL A 105 3.14 5.16 -6.30
N TRP A 106 4.30 5.81 -6.29
CA TRP A 106 5.50 5.31 -6.96
C TRP A 106 6.17 4.18 -6.21
N ASP A 107 6.33 4.30 -4.89
CA ASP A 107 7.01 3.29 -4.08
C ASP A 107 6.00 2.45 -3.30
N PRO A 108 5.86 1.14 -3.61
CA PRO A 108 5.02 0.22 -2.85
C PRO A 108 5.29 0.20 -1.34
N SER A 109 6.52 0.47 -0.89
CA SER A 109 6.88 0.48 0.54
C SER A 109 6.09 1.51 1.35
N ARG A 110 5.55 2.53 0.69
CA ARG A 110 4.70 3.58 1.28
C ARG A 110 3.27 3.11 1.57
N ILE A 111 2.91 1.88 1.20
CA ILE A 111 1.56 1.34 1.31
C ILE A 111 1.53 0.18 2.31
N THR A 112 0.82 0.38 3.42
CA THR A 112 0.56 -0.68 4.40
C THR A 112 -0.88 -1.17 4.26
N ILE A 113 -1.06 -2.47 4.15
CA ILE A 113 -2.38 -3.10 4.23
C ILE A 113 -2.81 -3.14 5.70
N VAL A 114 -3.96 -2.53 6.02
CA VAL A 114 -4.45 -2.47 7.40
C VAL A 114 -5.68 -3.33 7.64
N ASP A 115 -6.45 -3.64 6.59
CA ASP A 115 -7.63 -4.51 6.67
C ASP A 115 -8.07 -5.03 5.27
N VAL A 116 -8.98 -6.00 5.26
CA VAL A 116 -9.74 -6.43 4.08
C VAL A 116 -11.15 -5.84 4.14
N ALA A 117 -11.37 -4.79 3.34
CA ALA A 117 -12.61 -4.03 3.33
C ALA A 117 -13.77 -4.77 2.67
N CYS A 118 -13.50 -5.52 1.59
CA CYS A 118 -14.52 -6.31 0.88
C CYS A 118 -13.92 -7.61 0.34
N CYS A 119 -14.67 -8.69 0.48
CA CYS A 119 -14.46 -10.01 -0.12
C CYS A 119 -15.83 -10.70 -0.01
N MET A 120 -16.29 -11.35 -1.08
CA MET A 120 -17.65 -11.93 -1.11
C MET A 120 -17.80 -13.11 -0.15
N ASP A 121 -16.77 -13.95 -0.04
CA ASP A 121 -16.72 -15.06 0.91
C ASP A 121 -16.20 -14.59 2.27
N ASP A 122 -17.04 -14.70 3.31
CA ASP A 122 -16.73 -14.24 4.67
C ASP A 122 -15.63 -15.05 5.34
N SER A 123 -15.56 -16.36 5.05
CA SER A 123 -14.51 -17.23 5.56
C SER A 123 -13.14 -16.81 5.03
N THR A 124 -13.03 -16.67 3.71
CA THR A 124 -11.84 -16.15 3.03
C THR A 124 -11.47 -14.76 3.53
N ARG A 125 -12.46 -13.87 3.72
CA ARG A 125 -12.24 -12.53 4.28
C ARG A 125 -11.62 -12.60 5.68
N ALA A 126 -12.13 -13.48 6.54
CA ALA A 126 -11.62 -13.67 7.89
C ALA A 126 -10.17 -14.19 7.87
N ASP A 127 -9.85 -15.14 7.00
CA ASP A 127 -8.51 -15.70 6.88
C ASP A 127 -7.49 -14.70 6.35
N LEU A 128 -7.85 -13.90 5.34
CA LEU A 128 -6.99 -12.81 4.86
C LEU A 128 -6.75 -11.76 5.96
N ARG A 129 -7.78 -11.45 6.77
CA ARG A 129 -7.62 -10.55 7.93
C ARG A 129 -6.69 -11.09 9.00
N LYS A 130 -6.74 -12.40 9.28
CA LYS A 130 -5.78 -13.06 10.19
C LYS A 130 -4.37 -12.94 9.63
N LEU A 131 -4.19 -13.16 8.34
CA LEU A 131 -2.89 -13.04 7.65
C LEU A 131 -2.33 -11.60 7.71
N VAL A 132 -3.16 -10.58 7.48
CA VAL A 132 -2.74 -9.17 7.63
C VAL A 132 -2.29 -8.89 9.07
N LYS A 133 -3.01 -9.40 10.07
CA LYS A 133 -2.64 -9.23 11.48
C LYS A 133 -1.33 -9.95 11.84
N SER A 134 -1.06 -11.13 11.27
CA SER A 134 0.19 -11.85 11.55
C SER A 134 1.40 -11.15 10.93
N GLN A 135 1.28 -10.61 9.71
CA GLN A 135 2.36 -9.84 9.07
C GLN A 135 2.71 -8.58 9.89
N ARG A 136 1.70 -7.85 10.37
CA ARG A 136 1.94 -6.67 11.23
C ARG A 136 2.62 -6.99 12.56
N ARG A 137 2.42 -8.19 13.10
CA ARG A 137 3.15 -8.62 14.31
C ARG A 137 4.60 -8.97 14.00
N ALA A 138 4.86 -9.55 12.83
CA ALA A 138 6.22 -9.86 12.38
C ALA A 138 7.03 -8.60 12.05
N GLU A 139 6.40 -7.60 11.44
CA GLU A 139 7.00 -6.27 11.19
C GLU A 139 7.06 -5.38 12.44
N GLY A 140 6.33 -5.74 13.49
CA GLY A 140 6.06 -4.88 14.63
C GLY A 140 6.92 -5.13 15.84
N VAL A 141 7.47 -6.32 16.07
CA VAL A 141 8.14 -6.62 17.35
C VAL A 141 9.61 -6.92 17.12
N CYS A 142 10.48 -6.05 17.62
CA CYS A 142 11.91 -6.32 17.62
C CYS A 142 12.19 -7.56 18.49
N ASN A 143 12.80 -8.58 17.91
CA ASN A 143 13.10 -9.85 18.59
C ASN A 143 14.12 -9.74 19.74
N ARG A 144 14.72 -8.55 19.95
CA ARG A 144 15.70 -8.28 21.02
C ARG A 144 15.13 -7.45 22.16
N CYS A 145 14.51 -6.31 21.85
CA CYS A 145 13.95 -5.43 22.88
C CYS A 145 12.45 -5.69 23.16
N HIS A 146 11.79 -6.50 22.32
CA HIS A 146 10.35 -6.79 22.39
C HIS A 146 9.43 -5.57 22.36
N GLN A 147 9.93 -4.43 21.86
CA GLN A 147 9.16 -3.20 21.68
C GLN A 147 8.67 -3.06 20.24
N ASP A 148 7.61 -2.26 20.07
CA ASP A 148 6.97 -1.98 18.78
C ASP A 148 7.91 -1.16 17.86
N GLU A 149 8.28 -1.70 16.68
CA GLU A 149 9.07 -1.03 15.60
C GLU A 149 8.26 0.07 14.87
N SER A 150 7.35 0.71 15.59
CA SER A 150 6.49 1.80 15.12
C SER A 150 7.25 3.01 14.57
N SER A 151 8.55 3.12 14.88
CA SER A 151 9.44 4.23 14.49
C SER A 151 10.48 3.85 13.42
N GLY A 152 10.37 2.65 12.81
CA GLY A 152 11.33 2.10 11.85
C GLY A 152 12.07 0.88 12.38
N LEU A 153 12.75 0.16 11.47
CA LEU A 153 13.58 -1.02 11.78
C LEU A 153 14.55 -0.69 12.92
N HIS A 154 14.49 -1.48 14.00
CA HIS A 154 15.44 -1.31 15.10
C HIS A 154 16.85 -1.70 14.66
N PRO A 155 17.86 -0.83 14.80
CA PRO A 155 19.23 -1.17 14.44
C PRO A 155 19.75 -2.29 15.34
N ILE A 156 20.32 -3.33 14.73
CA ILE A 156 21.02 -4.40 15.43
C ILE A 156 22.51 -4.09 15.44
N GLN A 157 23.12 -4.14 16.62
CA GLN A 157 24.54 -3.86 16.84
C GLN A 157 25.18 -5.01 17.62
N SER A 158 26.50 -5.21 17.51
CA SER A 158 27.21 -6.18 18.35
C SER A 158 27.58 -5.54 19.69
N CYS A 159 27.28 -6.23 20.80
CA CYS A 159 27.70 -5.81 22.13
C CYS A 159 29.23 -5.82 22.23
N TRP A 160 29.79 -4.73 22.73
CA TRP A 160 31.25 -4.59 22.86
C TRP A 160 31.87 -5.49 23.92
N GLU A 161 31.08 -5.95 24.89
CA GLU A 161 31.55 -6.78 26.00
C GLU A 161 31.44 -8.28 25.71
N CYS A 162 30.34 -8.73 25.12
CA CYS A 162 30.08 -10.16 24.91
C CYS A 162 29.91 -10.59 23.44
N GLY A 163 29.96 -9.65 22.48
CA GLY A 163 29.85 -9.92 21.04
C GLY A 163 28.46 -10.33 20.54
N LYS A 164 27.46 -10.47 21.42
CA LYS A 164 26.08 -10.82 21.02
C LYS A 164 25.38 -9.66 20.33
N ASP A 165 24.48 -9.97 19.40
CA ASP A 165 23.59 -8.99 18.78
C ASP A 165 22.63 -8.36 19.81
N ILE A 166 22.59 -7.03 19.82
CA ILE A 166 21.79 -6.21 20.70
C ILE A 166 20.94 -5.20 19.93
N CYS A 167 19.79 -4.85 20.50
CA CYS A 167 19.02 -3.69 20.08
C CYS A 167 19.26 -2.55 21.09
N PRO A 168 19.63 -1.34 20.65
CA PRO A 168 19.87 -0.19 21.54
C PRO A 168 18.68 0.18 22.43
N PHE A 169 17.46 -0.22 22.07
CA PHE A 169 16.24 0.05 22.83
C PHE A 169 15.90 -1.01 23.89
N GLN A 170 16.73 -2.05 24.06
CA GLN A 170 16.51 -3.08 25.08
C GLN A 170 16.72 -2.50 26.49
N HIS A 171 15.82 -2.82 27.42
CA HIS A 171 15.91 -2.32 28.80
C HIS A 171 17.08 -2.96 29.58
N LYS A 172 17.47 -4.21 29.23
CA LYS A 172 18.56 -4.94 29.84
C LYS A 172 19.25 -5.84 28.81
N HIS A 173 20.56 -5.98 28.94
CA HIS A 173 21.41 -6.91 28.21
C HIS A 173 22.18 -7.75 29.21
N PHE A 174 22.27 -9.06 29.00
CA PHE A 174 22.96 -10.02 29.89
C PHE A 174 24.00 -10.84 29.12
#